data_AF-A0A3A9FIK2-F1
#
_entry.id   AF-A0A3A9FIK2-F1
#
_cell.length_a   1.000
_cell.length_b   1.000
_cell.length_c   1.000
_cell.angle_alpha   90.00
_cell.angle_beta   90.00
_cell.angle_gamma   90.00
#
_symmetry.space_group_name_H-M   'P 1'
#
loop_
_entity.id
_entity.type
_entity.pdbx_description
1 polymer ?
#
loop_
_entity_poly.entity_id
_entity_poly.type
_entity_poly.pdbx_seq_one_letter_code
_entity_poly.pdbx_strand_id
1 'polypeptide(L)'
;MLKKCQILGFLVLVLGIIGSFYVAYEFGNVVDFEYSGRVFYERDWNLTCAYFATGCFSSILLWTIFSGMAEIIEKLDNIINQQKNMTK
;
A
#
# COMPACT_ATOMS: atom_id res chain seq x y z
N MET A 1 4.20 14.40 18.72
CA MET A 1 3.52 14.37 17.39
C MET A 1 3.81 13.09 16.60
N LEU A 2 4.92 12.38 16.88
CA LEU A 2 5.48 11.24 16.13
C LEU A 2 4.63 9.97 15.96
N LYS A 3 3.73 9.62 16.89
CA LYS A 3 2.82 8.47 16.69
C LYS A 3 2.02 8.57 15.39
N LYS A 4 1.77 9.80 14.91
CA LYS A 4 0.96 10.04 13.71
C LYS A 4 1.61 9.54 12.41
N CYS A 5 2.94 9.60 12.25
CA CYS A 5 3.58 9.14 11.01
C CYS A 5 3.61 7.61 10.90
N GLN A 6 3.92 6.92 12.00
CA GLN A 6 3.81 5.46 12.05
C GLN A 6 2.35 4.99 11.88
N ILE A 7 1.39 5.70 12.49
CA ILE A 7 -0.05 5.46 12.27
C ILE A 7 -0.43 5.67 10.81
N LEU A 8 0.10 6.70 10.14
CA LEU A 8 -0.18 6.97 8.74
C LEU A 8 0.34 5.83 7.85
N GLY A 9 1.57 5.38 8.09
CA GLY A 9 2.12 4.19 7.42
C GLY A 9 1.23 2.97 7.63
N PHE A 10 0.84 2.70 8.87
CA PHE A 10 -0.03 1.57 9.19
C PHE A 10 -1.40 1.66 8.50
N LEU A 11 -2.00 2.85 8.45
CA LEU A 11 -3.25 3.10 7.74
C LEU A 11 -3.11 2.84 6.23
N VAL A 12 -2.01 3.29 5.63
CA VAL A 12 -1.69 3.02 4.22
C VAL A 12 -1.57 1.52 3.96
N LEU A 13 -0.95 0.77 4.87
CA LEU A 13 -0.85 -0.68 4.75
C LEU A 13 -2.23 -1.36 4.79
N VAL A 14 -3.06 -1.01 5.78
CA VAL A 14 -4.40 -1.60 5.95
C VAL A 14 -5.30 -1.26 4.77
N LEU A 15 -5.36 0.02 4.37
CA LEU A 15 -6.15 0.46 3.24
C LEU A 15 -5.63 -0.10 1.91
N GLY A 16 -4.30 -0.24 1.77
CA GLY A 16 -3.66 -0.82 0.61
C GLY A 16 -4.01 -2.30 0.42
N ILE A 17 -4.01 -3.09 1.50
CA ILE A 17 -4.44 -4.50 1.45
C ILE A 17 -5.93 -4.59 1.08
N ILE A 18 -6.80 -3.79 1.69
CA ILE A 18 -8.24 -3.77 1.36
C ILE A 18 -8.45 -3.36 -0.10
N GLY A 19 -7.76 -2.31 -0.55
CA GLY A 19 -7.80 -1.85 -1.94
C GLY A 19 -7.31 -2.92 -2.92
N SER A 20 -6.33 -3.73 -2.52
CA SER A 20 -5.81 -4.84 -3.35
C SER A 20 -6.87 -5.91 -3.60
N PHE A 21 -7.72 -6.22 -2.61
CA PHE A 21 -8.86 -7.11 -2.81
C PHE A 21 -9.88 -6.54 -3.80
N TYR A 22 -10.18 -5.25 -3.69
CA TYR A 22 -11.11 -4.58 -4.60
C TYR A 22 -10.59 -4.57 -6.05
N VAL A 23 -9.32 -4.18 -6.24
CA VAL A 23 -8.67 -4.17 -7.56
C VAL A 23 -8.62 -5.58 -8.17
N ALA A 24 -8.24 -6.58 -7.39
CA ALA A 24 -8.21 -7.97 -7.85
C ALA A 24 -9.61 -8.47 -8.27
N TYR A 25 -10.65 -8.11 -7.52
CA TYR A 25 -12.02 -8.49 -7.84
C TYR A 25 -12.53 -7.84 -9.13
N GLU A 26 -12.23 -6.56 -9.35
CA GLU A 26 -12.70 -5.80 -10.51
C GLU A 26 -11.96 -6.20 -11.79
N PHE A 27 -10.62 -6.21 -11.74
CA PHE A 27 -9.75 -6.45 -12.90
C PHE A 27 -9.42 -7.92 -13.15
N GLY A 28 -9.79 -8.82 -12.24
CA GLY A 28 -9.64 -10.26 -12.42
C GLY A 28 -10.65 -10.90 -13.37
N ASN A 29 -11.63 -10.14 -13.87
CA ASN A 29 -12.62 -10.64 -14.82
C ASN A 29 -12.10 -10.46 -16.25
N VAL A 30 -12.15 -11.54 -17.03
CA VAL A 30 -11.80 -11.55 -18.45
C VAL A 30 -13.10 -11.68 -19.26
N VAL A 31 -13.14 -10.97 -20.38
CA VAL A 31 -14.27 -11.00 -21.30
C VAL A 31 -14.01 -12.10 -22.32
N ASP A 32 -14.82 -13.15 -22.27
CA ASP A 32 -14.83 -14.19 -23.30
C ASP A 32 -15.96 -13.95 -24.30
N PHE A 33 -15.58 -13.94 -25.57
CA PHE A 33 -16.49 -13.80 -26.70
C PHE A 33 -16.79 -15.18 -27.27
N GLU A 34 -17.99 -15.67 -27.01
CA GLU A 34 -18.45 -16.90 -27.65
C GLU A 34 -18.89 -16.58 -29.10
N TYR A 35 -18.62 -17.50 -30.03
CA TYR A 35 -19.00 -17.39 -31.46
C TYR A 35 -20.51 -17.16 -31.67
N SER A 36 -21.33 -17.39 -30.63
CA SER A 36 -22.79 -17.18 -30.58
C SER A 36 -23.21 -15.72 -30.35
N GLY A 37 -22.27 -14.79 -30.19
CA GLY A 37 -22.54 -13.36 -29.94
C GLY A 37 -22.91 -13.03 -28.49
N ARG A 38 -22.79 -13.98 -27.56
CA ARG A 38 -22.97 -13.75 -26.13
C ARG A 38 -21.64 -13.39 -25.48
N VAL A 39 -21.66 -12.35 -24.66
CA VAL A 39 -20.53 -11.90 -23.85
C VAL A 39 -20.65 -12.57 -22.48
N PHE A 40 -19.64 -13.36 -22.11
CA PHE A 40 -19.53 -13.94 -20.78
C PHE A 40 -18.37 -13.29 -20.03
N TYR A 41 -18.59 -13.00 -18.74
CA TYR A 41 -17.53 -12.58 -17.84
C TYR A 41 -17.10 -13.79 -17.04
N GLU A 42 -15.91 -14.31 -17.33
CA GLU A 42 -15.29 -15.38 -16.55
C GLU A 42 -14.19 -14.79 -15.68
N ARG A 43 -14.04 -15.30 -14.47
CA ARG A 43 -12.98 -14.87 -13.57
C ARG A 43 -11.71 -15.63 -13.86
N ASP A 44 -10.69 -14.92 -14.32
CA ASP A 44 -9.35 -15.48 -14.42
C ASP A 44 -8.68 -15.40 -13.03
N TRP A 45 -8.56 -16.55 -12.39
CA TRP A 45 -7.94 -16.68 -11.08
C TRP A 45 -6.45 -16.36 -11.08
N ASN A 46 -5.73 -16.58 -12.19
CA ASN A 46 -4.32 -16.21 -12.29
C ASN A 46 -4.16 -14.69 -12.31
N LEU A 47 -4.95 -13.98 -13.13
CA LEU A 47 -4.95 -12.52 -13.16
C LEU A 47 -5.40 -11.93 -11.81
N THR A 48 -6.47 -12.47 -11.24
CA THR A 48 -6.97 -12.06 -9.91
C THR A 48 -5.86 -12.16 -8.86
N CYS A 49 -5.16 -13.31 -8.79
CA CYS A 49 -4.07 -13.51 -7.85
C CYS A 49 -2.88 -12.58 -8.14
N ALA A 50 -2.55 -12.34 -9.41
CA ALA A 50 -1.46 -11.44 -9.80
C ALA A 50 -1.75 -9.99 -9.38
N TYR A 51 -2.96 -9.49 -9.61
CA TYR A 51 -3.40 -8.17 -9.17
C TYR A 51 -3.39 -8.03 -7.64
N PHE A 52 -3.84 -9.06 -6.93
CA PHE A 52 -3.81 -9.06 -5.47
C PHE A 52 -2.37 -9.02 -4.93
N ALA A 53 -1.49 -9.87 -5.47
CA ALA A 53 -0.09 -9.96 -5.03
C ALA A 53 0.67 -8.66 -5.30
N THR A 54 0.50 -8.07 -6.49
CA THR A 54 1.13 -6.78 -6.83
C THR A 54 0.59 -5.62 -5.99
N GLY A 55 -0.71 -5.59 -5.72
CA GLY A 55 -1.31 -4.64 -4.79
C GLY A 55 -0.76 -4.75 -3.38
N CYS A 56 -0.66 -5.97 -2.84
CA CYS A 56 -0.09 -6.21 -1.52
C CYS A 56 1.39 -5.83 -1.46
N PHE A 57 2.17 -6.22 -2.47
CA PHE A 57 3.59 -5.89 -2.54
C PHE A 57 3.83 -4.37 -2.58
N SER A 58 3.09 -3.64 -3.41
CA SER A 58 3.20 -2.18 -3.49
C SER A 58 2.82 -1.51 -2.16
N SER A 59 1.79 -2.01 -1.47
CA SER A 59 1.36 -1.50 -0.16
C SER A 59 2.43 -1.68 0.93
N ILE A 60 3.07 -2.86 0.97
CA ILE A 60 4.17 -3.15 1.90
C ILE A 60 5.39 -2.27 1.60
N LEU A 61 5.70 -2.09 0.32
CA LEU A 61 6.81 -1.24 -0.12
C LEU A 61 6.58 0.20 0.31
N LEU A 62 5.38 0.75 0.09
CA LEU A 62 5.03 2.11 0.49
C LEU A 62 5.08 2.28 2.02
N TRP A 63 4.57 1.30 2.76
CA TRP A 63 4.65 1.27 4.22
C TRP A 63 6.09 1.32 4.73
N THR A 64 6.98 0.55 4.10
CA THR A 64 8.41 0.50 4.45
C THR A 64 9.06 1.87 4.25
N ILE A 65 8.78 2.52 3.12
CA ILE A 65 9.29 3.86 2.81
C ILE A 65 8.81 4.87 3.85
N PHE A 66 7.50 4.92 4.13
CA PHE A 66 6.95 5.87 5.11
C PHE A 66 7.48 5.64 6.52
N SER A 67 7.64 4.38 6.93
CA SER A 67 8.19 4.03 8.24
C SER A 67 9.66 4.44 8.36
N GLY A 68 10.46 4.20 7.31
CA GLY A 68 11.85 4.62 7.27
C GLY A 68 12.01 6.15 7.29
N MET A 69 11.17 6.87 6.52
CA MET A 69 11.15 8.34 6.56
C MET A 69 10.78 8.88 7.94
N ALA A 70 9.82 8.23 8.62
CA ALA A 70 9.44 8.62 9.97
C ALA A 70 10.64 8.54 10.92
N GLU A 71 11.36 7.41 10.95
CA GLU A 71 12.55 7.23 11.81
C GLU A 71 13.65 8.25 11.55
N ILE A 72 13.91 8.59 10.29
CA ILE A 72 14.92 9.60 9.93
C ILE A 72 14.53 10.96 10.52
N ILE A 73 13.25 11.33 10.41
CA ILE A 73 12.73 12.58 10.97
C ILE A 73 12.86 12.58 12.50
N GLU A 74 12.58 11.46 13.18
CA GLU A 74 12.74 11.37 14.64
C GLU A 74 14.19 11.60 15.08
N LYS A 75 15.15 11.00 14.35
CA LYS A 75 16.57 11.17 14.63
C LYS A 75 17.00 12.61 14.41
N LEU A 76 16.52 13.26 13.36
CA LEU A 76 16.84 14.66 13.08
C LEU A 76 16.29 15.60 14.16
N ASP A 77 15.04 15.40 14.57
CA ASP A 77 14.38 16.21 15.61
C ASP A 77 15.09 16.07 16.96
N ASN A 78 15.51 14.86 17.32
CA ASN A 78 16.30 14.63 18.54
C ASN A 78 17.64 15.38 18.52
N ILE A 79 18.37 15.37 17.39
CA ILE A 79 19.64 16.10 17.25
C ILE A 79 19.41 17.61 17.40
N ILE A 80 18.38 18.16 16.73
CA ILE A 80 18.05 19.59 16.81
C ILE A 80 17.71 19.99 18.25
N ASN A 81 16.90 19.19 18.95
CA ASN A 81 16.53 19.47 20.33
C ASN A 81 17.72 19.38 21.29
N GLN A 82 18.66 18.44 21.07
CA GLN A 82 19.91 18.37 21.85
C GLN A 82 20.79 19.60 21.64
N GLN A 83 20.97 20.05 20.39
CA GLN A 83 21.72 21.28 20.08
C GLN A 83 21.13 22.50 20.80
N LYS A 84 19.79 22.63 20.79
CA LYS A 84 19.08 23.72 21.46
C LYS A 84 19.29 23.72 22.97
N ASN A 85 19.41 22.55 23.59
CA ASN A 85 19.66 22.43 25.04
C ASN A 85 21.12 22.72 25.42
N MET A 86 22.09 22.51 24.53
CA MET A 86 23.51 22.84 24.77
C MET A 86 23.82 24.34 24.58
N THR A 87 22.92 25.09 23.96
CA THR A 87 23.10 26.54 23.70
C THR A 87 22.36 27.41 24.74
N LYS A 88 21.75 26.79 25.75
CA LYS A 88 21.13 27.46 26.92
C LYS A 88 21.98 27.25 28.16
#